data_AF-A0A2E4WET0-F1
#
_entry.id   AF-A0A2E4WET0-F1
#
_cell.length_a   1.000
_cell.length_b   1.000
_cell.length_c   1.000
_cell.angle_alpha   90.00
_cell.angle_beta   90.00
_cell.angle_gamma   90.00
#
_symmetry.space_group_name_H-M   'P 1'
#
loop_
_entity.id
_entity.type
_entity.pdbx_description
1 polymer ?
#
loop_
_entity_poly.entity_id
_entity_poly.type
_entity_poly.pdbx_seq_one_letter_code
_entity_poly.pdbx_strand_id
1 'polypeptide(L)'
;MKEFNFYMNANNINIIIDKEGICNLVFDSKNQEHNLFNGEVINELSEIIDSVINDTNIIGFIISSAKKSFHHGYDLKYLYTLNNAGEIFDQIYKLSKTLRKLEISRKPVVCAISGSSNLGGLELILHCHYKIADNSNSTNISINNVKYDLCPNIGGSQRLPRSIGVSDTLDLLLNDNTLSTKDAYDKKIIDEITNKEQLFERCKIFIKNNKESYQIWDKKQNISPFEEKNLGYFISKIAMLHAENADLYPSVKILMSSIFEGLNTDVNTGLKIEARHFTWLLNHKETRSMLKTLKFTKSRKKVDENIIKLCKKSLEENYSAEGVKLLIEGVAAPLIENAGKRLGFIDSPLASADKLELQSLIPHLDSKDAAVSALIRSMQKINRKGCSTNKGFYDYKDNKKLKLWHGLKDLIPPSNKQPEISFVEQRLLFSCINNMLYNYTKIFKNNDQNLFDYLSITKMSLPTWTGGPFSWIKNFNVKKFNIINKEFEKSQGSRFIVDQKLLDSI
;
A
#
# COMPACT_ATOMS: atom_id res chain seq x y z
N MET A 1 21.92 31.98 -22.41
CA MET A 1 21.00 31.14 -23.18
C MET A 1 21.81 30.48 -24.28
N LYS A 2 22.22 29.22 -24.11
CA LYS A 2 22.95 28.47 -25.14
C LYS A 2 21.91 27.82 -26.06
N GLU A 3 22.06 28.05 -27.36
CA GLU A 3 21.17 27.62 -28.44
C GLU A 3 20.94 26.10 -28.39
N PHE A 4 19.70 25.71 -28.07
CA PHE A 4 19.20 24.36 -28.21
C PHE A 4 18.42 24.28 -29.54
N ASN A 5 18.65 23.24 -30.33
CA ASN A 5 17.76 22.95 -31.45
C ASN A 5 16.56 22.19 -30.89
N PHE A 6 15.40 22.84 -30.91
CA PHE A 6 14.15 22.22 -30.50
C PHE A 6 13.72 21.24 -31.59
N TYR A 7 13.78 19.93 -31.31
CA TYR A 7 13.49 18.91 -32.33
C TYR A 7 11.98 18.67 -32.44
N MET A 8 11.28 18.61 -31.31
CA MET A 8 9.82 18.39 -31.27
C MET A 8 9.24 18.82 -29.91
N ASN A 9 8.21 19.67 -29.93
CA ASN A 9 7.38 20.01 -28.76
C ASN A 9 6.19 19.05 -28.74
N ALA A 10 6.31 17.97 -28.01
CA ALA A 10 5.17 17.11 -27.75
C ALA A 10 4.40 17.62 -26.51
N ASN A 11 3.25 17.01 -26.20
CA ASN A 11 2.36 17.57 -25.18
C ASN A 11 2.84 17.34 -23.75
N ASN A 12 3.61 16.27 -23.52
CA ASN A 12 3.99 15.80 -22.20
C ASN A 12 5.50 15.59 -22.05
N ILE A 13 6.24 15.47 -23.16
CA ILE A 13 7.68 15.21 -23.15
C ILE A 13 8.37 16.11 -24.18
N ASN A 14 9.23 17.00 -23.72
CA ASN A 14 10.01 17.87 -24.62
C ASN A 14 11.32 17.18 -24.99
N ILE A 15 11.65 17.21 -26.29
CA ILE A 15 12.93 16.71 -26.81
C ILE A 15 13.87 17.88 -27.06
N ILE A 16 14.98 17.93 -26.32
CA ILE A 16 16.01 18.94 -26.47
C ILE A 16 17.30 18.26 -26.92
N ILE A 17 17.73 18.51 -28.15
CA ILE A 17 18.99 17.98 -28.70
C ILE A 17 20.01 19.13 -28.74
N ASP A 18 21.15 18.93 -28.09
CA ASP A 18 22.24 19.91 -28.17
C ASP A 18 23.15 19.68 -29.38
N LYS A 19 24.05 20.64 -29.62
CA LYS A 19 24.99 20.62 -30.76
C LYS A 19 25.96 19.44 -30.72
N GLU A 20 26.04 18.72 -29.60
CA GLU A 20 26.95 17.60 -29.39
C GLU A 20 26.23 16.24 -29.55
N GLY A 21 24.95 16.26 -29.95
CA GLY A 21 24.16 15.05 -30.18
C GLY A 21 23.59 14.43 -28.90
N ILE A 22 23.53 15.17 -27.79
CA ILE A 22 22.94 14.68 -26.55
C ILE A 22 21.45 15.02 -26.54
N CYS A 23 20.60 14.00 -26.45
CA CYS A 23 19.15 14.13 -26.46
C CYS A 23 18.60 14.10 -25.02
N ASN A 24 18.05 15.22 -24.56
CA ASN A 24 17.38 15.31 -23.27
C ASN A 24 15.86 15.11 -23.43
N LEU A 25 15.34 14.05 -22.82
CA LEU A 25 13.92 13.75 -22.68
C LEU A 25 13.42 14.42 -21.39
N VAL A 26 12.76 15.57 -21.55
CA VAL A 26 12.26 16.38 -20.43
C VAL A 26 10.79 16.07 -20.20
N PHE A 27 10.48 15.34 -19.13
CA PHE A 27 9.10 15.10 -18.71
C PHE A 27 8.46 16.38 -18.14
N ASP A 28 7.38 16.81 -18.78
CA ASP A 28 6.61 17.99 -18.43
C ASP A 28 5.13 17.82 -18.81
N SER A 29 4.40 16.94 -18.12
CA SER A 29 2.97 16.76 -18.37
C SER A 29 2.20 18.06 -18.15
N LYS A 30 1.61 18.63 -19.20
CA LYS A 30 0.86 19.89 -19.11
C LYS A 30 -0.35 19.75 -18.19
N ASN A 31 -0.64 20.80 -17.43
CA ASN A 31 -1.79 20.86 -16.50
C ASN A 31 -1.79 19.79 -15.38
N GLN A 32 -0.68 19.09 -15.16
CA GLN A 32 -0.53 18.13 -14.07
C GLN A 32 0.58 18.59 -13.11
N GLU A 33 0.39 18.34 -11.82
CA GLU A 33 1.38 18.61 -10.78
C GLU A 33 2.57 17.63 -10.87
N HIS A 34 2.32 16.41 -11.34
CA HIS A 34 3.29 15.32 -11.46
C HIS A 34 3.24 14.74 -12.87
N ASN A 35 4.32 14.10 -13.31
CA ASN A 35 4.35 13.46 -14.63
C ASN A 35 3.77 12.04 -14.50
N LEU A 36 2.54 11.84 -14.94
CA LEU A 36 1.86 10.55 -14.81
C LEU A 36 1.71 9.86 -16.17
N PHE A 37 1.91 8.55 -16.20
CA PHE A 37 1.79 7.73 -17.40
C PHE A 37 0.33 7.31 -17.59
N ASN A 38 -0.35 7.94 -18.54
CA ASN A 38 -1.59 7.44 -19.13
C ASN A 38 -1.30 6.95 -20.58
N GLY A 39 -2.33 6.48 -21.29
CA GLY A 39 -2.17 5.98 -22.66
C GLY A 39 -1.57 7.00 -23.63
N GLU A 40 -1.91 8.28 -23.51
CA GLU A 40 -1.36 9.36 -24.35
C GLU A 40 0.14 9.52 -24.11
N VAL A 41 0.56 9.67 -22.85
CA VAL A 41 1.99 9.84 -22.48
C VAL A 41 2.82 8.61 -22.89
N ILE A 42 2.28 7.40 -22.74
CA ILE A 42 2.98 6.16 -23.12
C ILE A 42 3.15 6.08 -24.64
N ASN A 43 2.13 6.45 -25.41
CA ASN A 43 2.21 6.48 -26.88
C ASN A 43 3.23 7.52 -27.33
N GLU A 44 3.13 8.74 -26.80
CA GLU A 44 4.05 9.85 -27.09
C GLU A 44 5.51 9.46 -26.78
N LEU A 45 5.78 8.87 -25.61
CA LEU A 45 7.12 8.40 -25.25
C LEU A 45 7.63 7.32 -26.22
N SER A 46 6.75 6.40 -26.65
CA SER A 46 7.10 5.35 -27.61
C SER A 46 7.50 5.93 -28.96
N GLU A 47 6.69 6.85 -29.51
CA GLU A 47 6.95 7.50 -30.79
C GLU A 47 8.24 8.34 -30.74
N ILE A 48 8.44 9.07 -29.64
CA ILE A 48 9.66 9.83 -29.40
C ILE A 48 10.87 8.90 -29.44
N ILE A 49 10.88 7.83 -28.63
CA ILE A 49 12.00 6.88 -28.59
C ILE A 49 12.23 6.26 -29.97
N ASP A 50 11.18 5.86 -30.68
CA ASP A 50 11.29 5.27 -32.01
C ASP A 50 11.95 6.22 -33.02
N SER A 51 11.70 7.53 -32.90
CA SER A 51 12.26 8.55 -33.80
C SER A 51 13.75 8.85 -33.56
N VAL A 52 14.24 8.75 -32.31
CA VAL A 52 15.59 9.19 -31.92
C VAL A 52 16.57 8.05 -31.64
N ILE A 53 16.09 6.86 -31.30
CA ILE A 53 16.94 5.80 -30.76
C ILE A 53 18.00 5.31 -31.77
N ASN A 54 17.64 5.23 -33.05
CA ASN A 54 18.52 4.77 -34.13
C ASN A 54 19.23 5.90 -34.86
N ASP A 55 19.00 7.18 -34.51
CA ASP A 55 19.68 8.31 -35.14
C ASP A 55 21.17 8.29 -34.76
N THR A 56 22.06 8.15 -35.75
CA THR A 56 23.51 8.09 -35.54
C THR A 56 24.10 9.41 -35.04
N ASN A 57 23.38 10.53 -35.19
CA ASN A 57 23.81 11.82 -34.65
C ASN A 57 23.58 11.93 -33.14
N ILE A 58 22.75 11.06 -32.57
CA ILE A 58 22.46 11.06 -31.14
C ILE A 58 23.42 10.12 -30.43
N ILE A 59 24.28 10.67 -29.56
CA ILE A 59 25.33 9.93 -28.86
C ILE A 59 24.90 9.43 -27.48
N GLY A 60 23.79 9.93 -26.94
CA GLY A 60 23.28 9.52 -25.63
C GLY A 60 22.04 10.30 -25.20
N PHE A 61 21.43 9.84 -24.12
CA PHE A 61 20.17 10.37 -23.60
C PHE A 61 20.30 10.87 -22.17
N ILE A 62 19.61 11.98 -21.87
CA ILE A 62 19.35 12.42 -20.51
C ILE A 62 17.84 12.28 -20.26
N ILE A 63 17.47 11.74 -19.10
CA ILE A 63 16.10 11.80 -18.59
C ILE A 63 16.06 12.84 -17.49
N SER A 64 15.18 13.83 -17.63
CA SER A 64 14.99 14.89 -16.64
C SER A 64 13.51 15.28 -16.51
N SER A 65 13.19 16.14 -15.54
CA SER A 65 11.85 16.71 -15.42
C SER A 65 11.89 18.23 -15.33
N ALA A 66 10.92 18.88 -15.98
CA ALA A 66 10.66 20.31 -15.82
C ALA A 66 9.85 20.65 -14.55
N LYS A 67 9.31 19.65 -13.85
CA LYS A 67 8.55 19.85 -12.60
C LYS A 67 9.50 20.07 -11.41
N LYS A 68 8.95 20.62 -10.31
CA LYS A 68 9.70 20.78 -9.05
C LYS A 68 10.08 19.45 -8.39
N SER A 69 9.27 18.42 -8.61
CA SER A 69 9.47 17.05 -8.13
C SER A 69 9.76 16.12 -9.30
N PHE A 70 10.55 15.08 -9.09
CA PHE A 70 10.74 13.98 -10.04
C PHE A 70 9.70 12.86 -9.84
N HIS A 71 8.46 13.22 -9.52
CA HIS A 71 7.37 12.27 -9.33
C HIS A 71 6.90 11.70 -10.67
N HIS A 72 6.96 10.38 -10.78
CA HIS A 72 6.50 9.62 -11.94
C HIS A 72 5.65 8.42 -11.49
N GLY A 73 4.92 7.80 -12.41
CA GLY A 73 4.10 6.61 -12.13
C GLY A 73 2.86 6.59 -13.02
N TYR A 74 2.14 5.47 -13.06
CA TYR A 74 0.88 5.46 -13.80
C TYR A 74 -0.13 6.46 -13.24
N ASP A 75 -0.91 7.06 -14.13
CA ASP A 75 -2.17 7.65 -13.75
C ASP A 75 -3.12 6.52 -13.34
N LEU A 76 -3.17 6.29 -12.03
CA LEU A 76 -4.01 5.23 -11.45
C LEU A 76 -5.49 5.48 -11.71
N LYS A 77 -5.95 6.74 -11.88
CA LYS A 77 -7.36 6.99 -12.23
C LYS A 77 -7.63 6.50 -13.64
N TYR A 78 -6.74 6.80 -14.59
CA TYR A 78 -6.82 6.27 -15.95
C TYR A 78 -6.87 4.74 -15.96
N LEU A 79 -5.91 4.07 -15.30
CA LEU A 79 -5.92 2.60 -15.23
C LEU A 79 -7.19 2.05 -14.58
N TYR A 80 -7.75 2.77 -13.60
CA TYR A 80 -8.99 2.36 -12.92
C TYR A 80 -10.25 2.50 -13.79
N THR A 81 -10.21 3.30 -14.86
CA THR A 81 -11.30 3.38 -15.85
C THR A 81 -11.32 2.20 -16.81
N LEU A 82 -10.19 1.50 -16.96
CA LEU A 82 -10.09 0.30 -17.76
C LEU A 82 -10.76 -0.84 -17.00
N ASN A 83 -11.77 -1.46 -17.61
CA ASN A 83 -12.52 -2.57 -17.01
C ASN A 83 -12.06 -3.95 -17.51
N ASN A 84 -11.09 -3.99 -18.43
CA ASN A 84 -10.56 -5.19 -19.04
C ASN A 84 -9.12 -5.44 -18.57
N ALA A 85 -8.86 -6.60 -17.97
CA ALA A 85 -7.53 -6.98 -17.52
C ALA A 85 -6.49 -7.01 -18.65
N GLY A 86 -6.88 -7.40 -19.86
CA GLY A 86 -6.02 -7.39 -21.05
C GLY A 86 -5.57 -5.98 -21.42
N GLU A 87 -6.49 -5.00 -21.43
CA GLU A 87 -6.16 -3.59 -21.71
C GLU A 87 -5.22 -3.01 -20.65
N ILE A 88 -5.48 -3.30 -19.37
CA ILE A 88 -4.60 -2.87 -18.26
C ILE A 88 -3.19 -3.46 -18.46
N PHE A 89 -3.10 -4.76 -18.74
CA PHE A 89 -1.82 -5.44 -19.01
C PHE A 89 -1.08 -4.82 -20.20
N ASP A 90 -1.78 -4.57 -21.31
CA ASP A 90 -1.18 -4.03 -22.52
C ASP A 90 -0.62 -2.63 -22.29
N GLN A 91 -1.31 -1.78 -21.53
CA GLN A 91 -0.80 -0.45 -21.15
C GLN A 91 0.47 -0.56 -20.28
N ILE A 92 0.43 -1.40 -19.23
CA ILE A 92 1.57 -1.56 -18.33
C ILE A 92 2.78 -2.10 -19.10
N TYR A 93 2.56 -3.16 -19.87
CA TYR A 93 3.63 -3.83 -20.60
C TYR A 93 4.15 -2.99 -21.77
N LYS A 94 3.32 -2.12 -22.37
CA LYS A 94 3.78 -1.16 -23.38
C LYS A 94 4.81 -0.20 -22.81
N LEU A 95 4.54 0.42 -21.65
CA LEU A 95 5.53 1.30 -21.00
C LEU A 95 6.82 0.53 -20.67
N SER A 96 6.70 -0.68 -20.10
CA SER A 96 7.88 -1.52 -19.81
C SER A 96 8.72 -1.78 -21.06
N LYS A 97 8.09 -2.14 -22.19
CA LYS A 97 8.79 -2.37 -23.48
C LYS A 97 9.44 -1.10 -24.02
N THR A 98 8.73 0.02 -23.95
CA THR A 98 9.21 1.32 -24.43
C THR A 98 10.46 1.77 -23.66
N LEU A 99 10.44 1.72 -22.33
CA LEU A 99 11.61 2.07 -21.51
C LEU A 99 12.74 1.05 -21.67
N ARG A 100 12.40 -0.25 -21.76
CA ARG A 100 13.39 -1.31 -22.01
C ARG A 100 14.10 -1.13 -23.35
N LYS A 101 13.40 -0.65 -24.38
CA LYS A 101 13.98 -0.34 -25.69
C LYS A 101 15.07 0.73 -25.56
N LEU A 102 14.81 1.81 -24.82
CA LEU A 102 15.79 2.86 -24.55
C LEU A 102 17.01 2.32 -23.77
N GLU A 103 16.75 1.51 -22.74
CA GLU A 103 17.77 0.90 -21.89
C GLU A 103 18.74 0.00 -22.68
N ILE A 104 18.26 -0.82 -23.62
CA ILE A 104 19.12 -1.73 -24.41
C ILE A 104 19.68 -1.11 -25.69
N SER A 105 19.51 0.20 -25.90
CA SER A 105 19.95 0.89 -27.12
C SER A 105 21.46 0.95 -27.32
N ARG A 106 22.24 0.54 -26.30
CA ARG A 106 23.70 0.73 -26.14
C ARG A 106 24.14 2.16 -25.97
N LYS A 107 23.33 3.16 -26.33
CA LYS A 107 23.64 4.56 -26.05
C LYS A 107 23.56 4.82 -24.54
N PRO A 108 24.49 5.59 -23.96
CA PRO A 108 24.40 5.99 -22.56
C PRO A 108 23.09 6.69 -22.27
N VAL A 109 22.48 6.36 -21.13
CA VAL A 109 21.22 6.97 -20.66
C VAL A 109 21.47 7.41 -19.22
N VAL A 110 21.36 8.71 -18.95
CA VAL A 110 21.66 9.30 -17.64
C VAL A 110 20.40 9.92 -17.06
N CYS A 111 20.09 9.65 -15.79
CA CYS A 111 19.02 10.35 -15.08
C CYS A 111 19.56 11.57 -14.35
N ALA A 112 18.99 12.74 -14.60
CA ALA A 112 19.22 13.97 -13.85
C ALA A 112 18.11 14.15 -12.80
N ILE A 113 18.41 13.86 -11.53
CA ILE A 113 17.44 13.78 -10.45
C ILE A 113 17.49 15.06 -9.60
N SER A 114 16.40 15.81 -9.60
CA SER A 114 16.21 17.01 -8.77
C SER A 114 14.82 16.99 -8.15
N GLY A 115 14.75 17.32 -6.86
CA GLY A 115 13.49 17.34 -6.10
C GLY A 115 13.04 15.96 -5.65
N SER A 116 11.89 15.92 -4.97
CA SER A 116 11.37 14.67 -4.41
C SER A 116 10.96 13.70 -5.53
N SER A 117 11.28 12.42 -5.35
CA SER A 117 10.86 11.29 -6.19
C SER A 117 9.92 10.40 -5.39
N ASN A 118 8.94 9.79 -6.05
CA ASN A 118 8.10 8.74 -5.48
C ASN A 118 8.58 7.36 -5.98
N LEU A 119 7.87 6.29 -5.64
CA LEU A 119 8.19 4.94 -6.15
C LEU A 119 8.30 4.90 -7.69
N GLY A 120 7.32 5.43 -8.43
CA GLY A 120 7.40 5.41 -9.90
C GLY A 120 8.56 6.26 -10.46
N GLY A 121 8.97 7.33 -9.76
CA GLY A 121 10.20 8.08 -10.05
C GLY A 121 11.46 7.25 -9.84
N LEU A 122 11.55 6.52 -8.73
CA LEU A 122 12.61 5.53 -8.49
C LEU A 122 12.64 4.47 -9.60
N GLU A 123 11.48 3.94 -9.99
CA GLU A 123 11.42 2.93 -11.03
C GLU A 123 11.90 3.47 -12.38
N LEU A 124 11.55 4.72 -12.72
CA LEU A 124 12.07 5.38 -13.94
C LEU A 124 13.59 5.56 -13.88
N ILE A 125 14.13 6.01 -12.74
CA ILE A 125 15.57 6.17 -12.50
C ILE A 125 16.33 4.87 -12.78
N LEU A 126 15.74 3.71 -12.43
CA LEU A 126 16.39 2.41 -12.59
C LEU A 126 16.58 1.97 -14.05
N HIS A 127 15.87 2.56 -15.02
CA HIS A 127 16.11 2.28 -16.46
C HIS A 127 17.36 2.97 -17.00
N CYS A 128 17.95 3.91 -16.25
CA CYS A 128 19.14 4.64 -16.68
C CYS A 128 20.42 3.88 -16.31
N HIS A 129 21.44 4.04 -17.16
CA HIS A 129 22.77 3.48 -16.97
C HIS A 129 23.57 4.22 -15.88
N TYR A 130 23.31 5.52 -15.73
CA TYR A 130 23.95 6.35 -14.71
C TYR A 130 22.94 7.32 -14.10
N LYS A 131 23.05 7.56 -12.79
CA LYS A 131 22.01 8.19 -11.98
C LYS A 131 22.68 9.28 -11.15
N ILE A 132 22.43 10.53 -11.50
CA ILE A 132 23.03 11.69 -10.84
C ILE A 132 21.92 12.45 -10.14
N ALA A 133 22.11 12.75 -8.87
CA ALA A 133 21.17 13.56 -8.10
C ALA A 133 21.81 14.82 -7.55
N ASP A 134 21.00 15.86 -7.39
CA ASP A 134 21.46 17.04 -6.67
C ASP A 134 21.48 16.81 -5.14
N ASN A 135 22.33 17.58 -4.46
CA ASN A 135 22.51 17.55 -3.01
C ASN A 135 21.50 18.42 -2.22
N SER A 136 20.43 18.91 -2.85
CA SER A 136 19.44 19.74 -2.16
C SER A 136 18.65 18.90 -1.15
N ASN A 137 18.31 19.48 0.00
CA ASN A 137 17.48 18.80 1.02
C ASN A 137 16.09 18.38 0.51
N SER A 138 15.59 19.03 -0.55
CA SER A 138 14.34 18.67 -1.22
C SER A 138 14.43 17.42 -2.09
N THR A 139 15.64 16.96 -2.42
CA THR A 139 15.89 15.80 -3.26
C THR A 139 15.95 14.55 -2.38
N ASN A 140 14.99 13.66 -2.59
CA ASN A 140 14.79 12.43 -1.82
C ASN A 140 13.94 11.44 -2.62
N ILE A 141 13.89 10.19 -2.16
CA ILE A 141 13.06 9.13 -2.76
C ILE A 141 12.09 8.62 -1.69
N SER A 142 10.81 8.92 -1.86
CA SER A 142 9.72 8.51 -0.95
C SER A 142 9.01 7.26 -1.48
N ILE A 143 9.01 6.19 -0.70
CA ILE A 143 8.41 4.90 -1.03
C ILE A 143 7.28 4.66 -0.03
N ASN A 144 6.06 4.57 -0.54
CA ASN A 144 4.84 4.46 0.27
C ASN A 144 3.79 3.57 -0.41
N ASN A 145 4.23 2.53 -1.11
CA ASN A 145 3.37 1.68 -1.93
C ASN A 145 2.46 0.78 -1.08
N VAL A 146 2.98 0.21 0.02
CA VAL A 146 2.20 -0.66 0.92
C VAL A 146 1.01 0.09 1.52
N LYS A 147 1.18 1.36 1.87
CA LYS A 147 0.09 2.24 2.32
C LYS A 147 -1.10 2.31 1.36
N TYR A 148 -0.85 2.18 0.06
CA TYR A 148 -1.87 2.21 -0.98
C TYR A 148 -2.19 0.83 -1.55
N ASP A 149 -1.64 -0.22 -0.94
CA ASP A 149 -1.68 -1.60 -1.42
C ASP A 149 -1.23 -1.73 -2.88
N LEU A 150 -0.10 -1.10 -3.18
CA LEU A 150 0.57 -1.15 -4.48
C LEU A 150 1.93 -1.82 -4.37
N CYS A 151 2.43 -2.30 -5.50
CA CYS A 151 3.79 -2.77 -5.68
C CYS A 151 4.43 -2.08 -6.91
N PRO A 152 5.75 -2.19 -7.10
CA PRO A 152 6.41 -1.80 -8.34
C PRO A 152 5.75 -2.39 -9.58
N ASN A 153 5.77 -1.61 -10.67
CA ASN A 153 5.03 -1.89 -11.91
C ASN A 153 5.63 -1.21 -13.15
N ILE A 154 6.77 -0.54 -12.99
CA ILE A 154 7.59 0.10 -14.04
C ILE A 154 8.99 -0.53 -14.01
N GLY A 155 9.07 -1.81 -13.63
CA GLY A 155 10.27 -2.63 -13.60
C GLY A 155 11.07 -2.57 -12.30
N GLY A 156 10.58 -1.90 -11.25
CA GLY A 156 11.27 -1.81 -9.97
C GLY A 156 11.48 -3.16 -9.30
N SER A 157 10.52 -4.09 -9.41
CA SER A 157 10.65 -5.44 -8.82
C SER A 157 11.69 -6.29 -9.55
N GLN A 158 12.14 -5.86 -10.72
CA GLN A 158 13.12 -6.58 -11.53
C GLN A 158 14.50 -5.94 -11.48
N ARG A 159 14.59 -4.61 -11.55
CA ARG A 159 15.87 -3.87 -11.60
C ARG A 159 16.49 -3.67 -10.22
N LEU A 160 15.67 -3.27 -9.25
CA LEU A 160 16.16 -2.98 -7.90
C LEU A 160 16.86 -4.19 -7.25
N PRO A 161 16.28 -5.40 -7.22
CA PRO A 161 16.97 -6.56 -6.64
C PRO A 161 18.19 -7.02 -7.44
N ARG A 162 18.24 -6.76 -8.75
CA ARG A 162 19.44 -6.99 -9.57
C ARG A 162 20.54 -5.95 -9.33
N SER A 163 20.20 -4.79 -8.76
CA SER A 163 21.12 -3.70 -8.45
C SER A 163 21.65 -3.75 -7.02
N ILE A 164 20.75 -3.89 -6.04
CA ILE A 164 21.09 -3.79 -4.61
C ILE A 164 20.88 -5.10 -3.84
N GLY A 165 20.42 -6.16 -4.52
CA GLY A 165 20.13 -7.45 -3.89
C GLY A 165 18.69 -7.56 -3.36
N VAL A 166 18.25 -8.81 -3.17
CA VAL A 166 16.87 -9.14 -2.75
C VAL A 166 16.56 -8.62 -1.35
N SER A 167 17.48 -8.77 -0.39
CA SER A 167 17.23 -8.36 1.00
C SER A 167 16.98 -6.86 1.13
N ASP A 168 17.91 -6.04 0.64
CA ASP A 168 17.80 -4.57 0.67
C ASP A 168 16.57 -4.08 -0.11
N THR A 169 16.23 -4.75 -1.22
CA THR A 169 15.02 -4.45 -2.00
C THR A 169 13.76 -4.67 -1.17
N LEU A 170 13.64 -5.82 -0.51
CA LEU A 170 12.46 -6.13 0.29
C LEU A 170 12.34 -5.22 1.51
N ASP A 171 13.44 -4.93 2.20
CA ASP A 171 13.41 -4.00 3.32
C ASP A 171 13.03 -2.58 2.88
N LEU A 172 13.38 -2.19 1.66
CA LEU A 172 13.00 -0.90 1.10
C LEU A 172 11.54 -0.84 0.64
N LEU A 173 11.02 -1.88 -0.01
CA LEU A 173 9.70 -1.86 -0.68
C LEU A 173 8.53 -2.36 0.20
N LEU A 174 8.82 -3.09 1.27
CA LEU A 174 7.82 -3.57 2.23
C LEU A 174 7.53 -2.58 3.36
N ASN A 175 8.34 -1.52 3.47
CA ASN A 175 8.21 -0.51 4.50
C ASN A 175 7.99 0.86 3.85
N ASP A 176 7.11 1.67 4.45
CA ASP A 176 7.05 3.08 4.10
C ASP A 176 8.36 3.75 4.53
N ASN A 177 9.11 4.27 3.57
CA ASN A 177 10.45 4.81 3.82
C ASN A 177 10.77 6.01 2.93
N THR A 178 11.61 6.92 3.41
CA THR A 178 12.12 8.04 2.62
C THR A 178 13.63 8.01 2.64
N LEU A 179 14.25 7.81 1.48
CA LEU A 179 15.70 7.87 1.34
C LEU A 179 16.13 9.30 1.03
N SER A 180 17.09 9.82 1.81
CA SER A 180 17.81 11.02 1.38
C SER A 180 18.68 10.70 0.15
N THR A 181 19.14 11.73 -0.57
CA THR A 181 20.11 11.54 -1.66
C THR A 181 21.34 10.77 -1.20
N LYS A 182 21.80 11.01 0.04
CA LYS A 182 22.95 10.33 0.64
C LYS A 182 22.68 8.84 0.88
N ASP A 183 21.52 8.51 1.47
CA ASP A 183 21.14 7.11 1.71
C ASP A 183 21.00 6.33 0.39
N ALA A 184 20.41 6.96 -0.63
CA ALA A 184 20.25 6.36 -1.95
C ALA A 184 21.61 6.16 -2.66
N TYR A 185 22.57 7.07 -2.47
CA TYR A 185 23.95 6.90 -2.95
C TYR A 185 24.67 5.77 -2.21
N ASP A 186 24.57 5.71 -0.88
CA ASP A 186 25.22 4.67 -0.07
C ASP A 186 24.66 3.28 -0.37
N LYS A 187 23.37 3.19 -0.71
CA LYS A 187 22.71 1.97 -1.21
C LYS A 187 22.97 1.68 -2.69
N LYS A 188 23.73 2.52 -3.41
CA LYS A 188 24.03 2.38 -4.85
C LYS A 188 22.78 2.44 -5.75
N ILE A 189 21.73 3.10 -5.29
CA ILE A 189 20.56 3.46 -6.11
C ILE A 189 20.89 4.70 -6.94
N ILE A 190 21.73 5.60 -6.42
CA ILE A 190 22.28 6.77 -7.11
C ILE A 190 23.78 6.55 -7.26
N ASP A 191 24.34 6.90 -8.41
CA ASP A 191 25.76 6.69 -8.70
C ASP A 191 26.60 7.93 -8.37
N GLU A 192 26.00 9.12 -8.35
CA GLU A 192 26.68 10.38 -8.13
C GLU A 192 25.79 11.45 -7.48
N ILE A 193 26.39 12.25 -6.60
CA ILE A 193 25.76 13.43 -6.00
C ILE A 193 26.54 14.67 -6.44
N THR A 194 25.84 15.72 -6.86
CA THR A 194 26.44 16.99 -7.31
C THR A 194 25.63 18.20 -6.86
N ASN A 195 26.16 19.41 -7.04
CA ASN A 195 25.36 20.63 -6.91
C ASN A 195 24.35 20.73 -8.05
N LYS A 196 23.18 21.32 -7.79
CA LYS A 196 22.07 21.40 -8.74
C LYS A 196 22.45 22.09 -10.05
N GLU A 197 23.27 23.13 -9.99
CA GLU A 197 23.74 23.90 -11.15
C GLU A 197 24.63 23.07 -12.07
N GLN A 198 25.28 22.04 -11.52
CA GLN A 198 26.21 21.16 -12.25
C GLN A 198 25.53 19.90 -12.79
N LEU A 199 24.29 19.61 -12.38
CA LEU A 199 23.60 18.34 -12.66
C LEU A 199 23.62 17.96 -14.15
N PHE A 200 23.23 18.88 -15.03
CA PHE A 200 23.22 18.63 -16.47
C PHE A 200 24.63 18.52 -17.07
N GLU A 201 25.57 19.35 -16.64
CA GLU A 201 26.95 19.28 -17.11
C GLU A 201 27.59 17.92 -16.74
N ARG A 202 27.33 17.42 -15.53
CA ARG A 202 27.78 16.09 -15.08
C ARG A 202 27.18 14.96 -15.92
N CYS A 203 25.89 15.06 -16.28
CA CYS A 203 25.27 14.10 -17.20
C CYS A 203 25.96 14.08 -18.56
N LYS A 204 26.24 15.27 -19.14
CA LYS A 204 26.93 15.39 -20.43
C LYS A 204 28.34 14.82 -20.38
N ILE A 205 29.08 15.08 -19.29
CA ILE A 205 30.43 14.52 -19.08
C ILE A 205 30.37 12.99 -19.09
N PHE A 206 29.41 12.37 -18.38
CA PHE A 206 29.26 10.92 -18.39
C PHE A 206 29.01 10.38 -19.81
N ILE A 207 28.07 10.99 -20.55
CA ILE A 207 27.73 10.55 -21.90
C ILE A 207 28.95 10.65 -22.84
N LYS A 208 29.69 11.76 -22.81
CA LYS A 208 30.87 11.93 -23.68
C LYS A 208 32.00 10.94 -23.39
N ASN A 209 32.14 10.56 -22.12
CA ASN A 209 33.18 9.64 -21.69
C ASN A 209 32.82 8.16 -21.93
N ASN A 210 31.57 7.85 -22.29
CA ASN A 210 31.09 6.49 -22.49
C ASN A 210 30.44 6.37 -23.86
N LYS A 211 31.05 5.63 -24.80
CA LYS A 211 30.45 5.43 -26.13
C LYS A 211 29.31 4.42 -26.14
N GLU A 212 29.43 3.38 -25.32
CA GLU A 212 28.40 2.38 -25.12
C GLU A 212 28.16 2.13 -23.62
N SER A 213 26.92 1.88 -23.23
CA SER A 213 26.52 1.50 -21.87
C SER A 213 25.68 0.23 -21.89
N TYR A 214 25.84 -0.58 -20.83
CA TYR A 214 25.07 -1.80 -20.61
C TYR A 214 24.70 -1.90 -19.13
N GLN A 215 23.46 -2.31 -18.85
CA GLN A 215 23.09 -2.71 -17.49
C GLN A 215 23.83 -3.98 -17.09
N ILE A 216 24.03 -4.16 -15.77
CA ILE A 216 24.75 -5.32 -15.22
C ILE A 216 24.10 -6.64 -15.65
N TRP A 217 22.76 -6.69 -15.67
CA TRP A 217 21.98 -7.87 -16.05
C TRP A 217 21.92 -8.14 -17.56
N ASP A 218 22.42 -7.23 -18.40
CA ASP A 218 22.48 -7.40 -19.86
C ASP A 218 23.86 -7.86 -20.34
N LYS A 219 24.87 -7.84 -19.46
CA LYS A 219 26.19 -8.39 -19.75
C LYS A 219 26.07 -9.91 -19.78
N LYS A 220 26.70 -10.56 -20.77
CA LYS A 220 26.75 -12.04 -20.91
C LYS A 220 27.55 -12.68 -19.77
N GLN A 221 27.01 -12.70 -18.57
CA GLN A 221 27.47 -13.51 -17.45
C GLN A 221 26.25 -14.06 -16.73
N ASN A 222 26.18 -15.39 -16.70
CA ASN A 222 25.05 -16.16 -16.25
C ASN A 222 24.97 -16.05 -14.71
N ILE A 223 24.10 -15.18 -14.21
CA ILE A 223 23.74 -15.12 -12.80
C ILE A 223 22.24 -15.27 -12.78
N SER A 224 21.72 -16.37 -12.25
CA SER A 224 20.36 -16.37 -11.72
C SER A 224 20.35 -15.30 -10.63
N PRO A 225 19.66 -14.16 -10.81
CA PRO A 225 19.71 -13.07 -9.83
C PRO A 225 19.08 -13.46 -8.49
N PHE A 226 18.32 -14.56 -8.43
CA PHE A 226 17.91 -15.17 -7.17
C PHE A 226 18.88 -16.28 -6.76
N GLU A 227 19.80 -15.95 -5.86
CA GLU A 227 20.74 -16.91 -5.27
C GLU A 227 20.11 -17.70 -4.10
N GLU A 228 20.55 -18.95 -3.88
CA GLU A 228 20.10 -19.84 -2.80
C GLU A 228 20.21 -19.20 -1.41
N LYS A 229 21.23 -18.37 -1.18
CA LYS A 229 21.43 -17.62 0.08
C LYS A 229 20.23 -16.76 0.47
N ASN A 230 19.41 -16.33 -0.50
CA ASN A 230 18.23 -15.52 -0.25
C ASN A 230 17.02 -16.34 0.19
N LEU A 231 17.00 -17.67 -0.06
CA LEU A 231 15.82 -18.51 0.13
C LEU A 231 15.32 -18.50 1.58
N GLY A 232 16.22 -18.66 2.55
CA GLY A 232 15.87 -18.66 3.97
C GLY A 232 15.28 -17.33 4.44
N TYR A 233 15.89 -16.21 4.04
CA TYR A 233 15.37 -14.87 4.31
C TYR A 233 14.00 -14.66 3.67
N PHE A 234 13.86 -15.07 2.41
CA PHE A 234 12.64 -14.91 1.63
C PHE A 234 11.46 -15.69 2.23
N ILE A 235 11.66 -16.97 2.58
CA ILE A 235 10.66 -17.80 3.25
C ILE A 235 10.28 -17.19 4.60
N SER A 236 11.27 -16.75 5.38
CA SER A 236 11.04 -16.11 6.68
C SER A 236 10.20 -14.84 6.55
N LYS A 237 10.47 -14.00 5.54
CA LYS A 237 9.68 -12.80 5.26
C LYS A 237 8.25 -13.14 4.84
N ILE A 238 8.03 -14.15 3.98
CA ILE A 238 6.67 -14.61 3.63
C ILE A 238 5.89 -14.99 4.90
N ALA A 239 6.49 -15.83 5.75
CA ALA A 239 5.85 -16.29 6.98
C ALA A 239 5.56 -15.13 7.94
N MET A 240 6.51 -14.21 8.12
CA MET A 240 6.35 -13.01 8.94
C MET A 240 5.21 -12.12 8.43
N LEU A 241 5.20 -11.81 7.13
CA LEU A 241 4.18 -10.96 6.51
C LEU A 241 2.78 -11.59 6.60
N HIS A 242 2.68 -12.91 6.40
CA HIS A 242 1.43 -13.63 6.59
C HIS A 242 0.97 -13.57 8.06
N ALA A 243 1.89 -13.75 9.00
CA ALA A 243 1.60 -13.67 10.42
C ALA A 243 1.21 -12.27 10.89
N GLU A 244 1.71 -11.21 10.26
CA GLU A 244 1.40 -9.82 10.58
C GLU A 244 0.06 -9.37 9.99
N ASN A 245 -0.19 -9.71 8.73
CA ASN A 245 -1.23 -9.08 7.93
C ASN A 245 -2.34 -10.03 7.44
N ALA A 246 -2.20 -11.34 7.68
CA ALA A 246 -3.14 -12.38 7.22
C ALA A 246 -3.54 -12.27 5.73
N ASP A 247 -2.61 -11.83 4.89
CA ASP A 247 -2.78 -11.61 3.44
C ASP A 247 -3.85 -10.56 3.05
N LEU A 248 -4.23 -9.67 3.96
CA LEU A 248 -5.19 -8.58 3.70
C LEU A 248 -4.65 -7.45 2.81
N TYR A 249 -3.34 -7.44 2.56
CA TYR A 249 -2.65 -6.49 1.68
C TYR A 249 -2.00 -7.26 0.51
N PRO A 250 -2.78 -7.58 -0.53
CA PRO A 250 -2.34 -8.38 -1.66
C PRO A 250 -1.03 -7.91 -2.30
N SER A 251 -0.74 -6.61 -2.30
CA SER A 251 0.48 -6.05 -2.88
C SER A 251 1.76 -6.61 -2.29
N VAL A 252 1.76 -6.96 -1.01
CA VAL A 252 2.90 -7.54 -0.31
C VAL A 252 3.23 -8.92 -0.90
N LYS A 253 2.21 -9.78 -1.01
CA LYS A 253 2.35 -11.12 -1.59
C LYS A 253 2.73 -11.05 -3.07
N ILE A 254 2.15 -10.11 -3.80
CA ILE A 254 2.40 -9.91 -5.23
C ILE A 254 3.81 -9.38 -5.47
N LEU A 255 4.32 -8.47 -4.64
CA LEU A 255 5.71 -8.03 -4.70
C LEU A 255 6.68 -9.20 -4.52
N MET A 256 6.46 -10.03 -3.50
CA MET A 256 7.27 -11.24 -3.27
C MET A 256 7.21 -12.15 -4.51
N SER A 257 6.01 -12.46 -5.00
CA SER A 257 5.83 -13.35 -6.16
C SER A 257 6.51 -12.80 -7.41
N SER A 258 6.36 -11.50 -7.69
CA SER A 258 6.98 -10.81 -8.83
C SER A 258 8.51 -10.85 -8.78
N ILE A 259 9.10 -10.63 -7.60
CA ILE A 259 10.55 -10.76 -7.40
C ILE A 259 10.95 -12.22 -7.62
N PHE A 260 10.38 -13.17 -6.88
CA PHE A 260 10.83 -14.56 -6.95
C PHE A 260 10.68 -15.14 -8.36
N GLU A 261 9.51 -15.05 -8.96
CA GLU A 261 9.26 -15.57 -10.31
C GLU A 261 10.10 -14.84 -11.35
N GLY A 262 10.16 -13.51 -11.28
CA GLY A 262 10.90 -12.70 -12.25
C GLY A 262 12.42 -12.85 -12.17
N LEU A 263 12.98 -13.03 -10.97
CA LEU A 263 14.41 -13.28 -10.79
C LEU A 263 14.83 -14.68 -11.25
N ASN A 264 13.93 -15.64 -11.34
CA ASN A 264 14.23 -16.96 -11.91
C ASN A 264 14.17 -16.98 -13.45
N THR A 265 14.07 -15.81 -14.10
CA THR A 265 13.97 -15.66 -15.55
C THR A 265 14.89 -14.53 -16.05
N ASP A 266 15.00 -14.39 -17.38
CA ASP A 266 15.62 -13.20 -17.97
C ASP A 266 14.80 -11.93 -17.67
N VAL A 267 15.44 -10.76 -17.74
CA VAL A 267 14.79 -9.50 -17.35
C VAL A 267 13.54 -9.19 -18.19
N ASN A 268 13.49 -9.56 -19.47
CA ASN A 268 12.32 -9.25 -20.30
C ASN A 268 11.11 -10.11 -19.89
N THR A 269 11.35 -11.38 -19.57
CA THR A 269 10.34 -12.27 -19.00
C THR A 269 9.90 -11.78 -17.62
N GLY A 270 10.85 -11.38 -16.76
CA GLY A 270 10.56 -10.79 -15.45
C GLY A 270 9.68 -9.53 -15.52
N LEU A 271 9.93 -8.63 -16.49
CA LEU A 271 9.08 -7.44 -16.69
C LEU A 271 7.65 -7.81 -17.12
N LYS A 272 7.50 -8.87 -17.91
CA LYS A 272 6.17 -9.38 -18.29
C LYS A 272 5.44 -10.00 -17.09
N ILE A 273 6.17 -10.71 -16.23
CA ILE A 273 5.65 -11.27 -14.97
C ILE A 273 5.18 -10.16 -14.04
N GLU A 274 5.99 -9.12 -13.84
CA GLU A 274 5.62 -7.93 -13.04
C GLU A 274 4.33 -7.29 -13.57
N ALA A 275 4.23 -7.08 -14.89
CA ALA A 275 3.03 -6.50 -15.50
C ALA A 275 1.78 -7.35 -15.23
N ARG A 276 1.86 -8.69 -15.33
CA ARG A 276 0.73 -9.59 -15.02
C ARG A 276 0.31 -9.51 -13.56
N HIS A 277 1.28 -9.53 -12.67
CA HIS A 277 1.08 -9.42 -11.22
C HIS A 277 0.39 -8.11 -10.84
N PHE A 278 0.85 -6.99 -11.42
CA PHE A 278 0.23 -5.69 -11.19
C PHE A 278 -1.18 -5.57 -11.80
N THR A 279 -1.41 -6.13 -12.99
CA THR A 279 -2.75 -6.23 -13.58
C THR A 279 -3.72 -6.99 -12.68
N TRP A 280 -3.30 -8.11 -12.10
CA TRP A 280 -4.11 -8.86 -11.14
C TRP A 280 -4.41 -8.02 -9.89
N LEU A 281 -3.37 -7.37 -9.34
CA LEU A 281 -3.47 -6.54 -8.15
C LEU A 281 -4.49 -5.40 -8.31
N LEU A 282 -4.47 -4.67 -9.43
CA LEU A 282 -5.43 -3.59 -9.71
C LEU A 282 -6.89 -4.06 -9.85
N ASN A 283 -7.10 -5.34 -10.09
CA ASN A 283 -8.43 -5.96 -10.13
C ASN A 283 -8.83 -6.59 -8.78
N HIS A 284 -7.93 -6.64 -7.80
CA HIS A 284 -8.21 -7.21 -6.49
C HIS A 284 -9.08 -6.28 -5.64
N LYS A 285 -10.09 -6.83 -4.97
CA LYS A 285 -11.13 -6.03 -4.28
C LYS A 285 -10.57 -5.16 -3.15
N GLU A 286 -9.63 -5.65 -2.34
CA GLU A 286 -8.98 -4.90 -1.26
C GLU A 286 -8.17 -3.72 -1.82
N THR A 287 -7.29 -3.98 -2.81
CA THR A 287 -6.51 -2.94 -3.48
C THR A 287 -7.41 -1.86 -4.08
N ARG A 288 -8.48 -2.27 -4.78
CA ARG A 288 -9.46 -1.34 -5.36
C ARG A 288 -10.14 -0.48 -4.30
N SER A 289 -10.53 -1.09 -3.18
CA SER A 289 -11.13 -0.41 -2.04
C SER A 289 -10.19 0.66 -1.48
N MET A 290 -8.93 0.29 -1.25
CA MET A 290 -7.91 1.18 -0.71
C MET A 290 -7.57 2.32 -1.67
N LEU A 291 -7.35 2.03 -2.95
CA LEU A 291 -7.05 3.04 -3.97
C LEU A 291 -8.17 4.07 -4.10
N LYS A 292 -9.41 3.59 -4.21
CA LYS A 292 -10.57 4.47 -4.30
C LYS A 292 -10.58 5.46 -3.14
N THR A 293 -10.50 4.96 -1.91
CA THR A 293 -10.64 5.79 -0.71
C THR A 293 -9.41 6.66 -0.42
N LEU A 294 -8.19 6.12 -0.56
CA LEU A 294 -6.96 6.80 -0.17
C LEU A 294 -6.37 7.72 -1.26
N LYS A 295 -6.68 7.46 -2.55
CA LYS A 295 -6.16 8.25 -3.68
C LYS A 295 -7.24 9.01 -4.43
N PHE A 296 -8.38 8.40 -4.77
CA PHE A 296 -9.32 9.00 -5.72
C PHE A 296 -10.37 9.89 -5.05
N THR A 297 -10.93 9.44 -3.94
CA THR A 297 -11.96 10.15 -3.18
C THR A 297 -11.42 10.78 -1.90
N LYS A 298 -10.09 10.85 -1.76
CA LYS A 298 -9.41 11.49 -0.63
C LYS A 298 -9.95 12.90 -0.43
N SER A 299 -10.73 13.08 0.63
CA SER A 299 -11.31 14.37 0.97
C SER A 299 -10.38 15.16 1.88
N ARG A 300 -10.18 16.44 1.57
CA ARG A 300 -9.45 17.39 2.42
C ARG A 300 -10.39 18.24 3.29
N LYS A 301 -11.70 17.96 3.26
CA LYS A 301 -12.68 18.65 4.10
C LYS A 301 -12.32 18.42 5.57
N LYS A 302 -12.24 19.52 6.34
CA LYS A 302 -12.03 19.44 7.77
C LYS A 302 -13.33 19.01 8.45
N VAL A 303 -13.21 18.09 9.40
CA VAL A 303 -14.28 17.66 10.29
C VAL A 303 -13.78 17.90 11.71
N ASP A 304 -14.66 18.29 12.61
CA ASP A 304 -14.36 18.45 14.03
C ASP A 304 -13.68 17.18 14.56
N GLU A 305 -12.51 17.36 15.18
CA GLU A 305 -11.75 16.28 15.78
C GLU A 305 -12.51 15.57 16.88
N ASN A 306 -13.41 16.26 17.58
CA ASN A 306 -14.26 15.65 18.61
C ASN A 306 -15.23 14.63 17.99
N ILE A 307 -15.81 14.92 16.82
CA ILE A 307 -16.66 13.97 16.09
C ILE A 307 -15.86 12.73 15.72
N ILE A 308 -14.63 12.92 15.21
CA ILE A 308 -13.73 11.81 14.84
C ILE A 308 -13.40 10.96 16.06
N LYS A 309 -13.06 11.59 17.20
CA LYS A 309 -12.77 10.91 18.47
C LYS A 309 -13.97 10.11 18.98
N LEU A 310 -15.18 10.67 18.89
CA LEU A 310 -16.41 9.98 19.29
C LEU A 310 -16.69 8.75 18.42
N CYS A 311 -16.59 8.86 17.09
CA CYS A 311 -16.75 7.72 16.18
C CYS A 311 -15.70 6.64 16.43
N LYS A 312 -14.43 7.04 16.60
CA LYS A 312 -13.33 6.12 16.93
C LYS A 312 -13.61 5.35 18.22
N LYS A 313 -13.95 6.07 19.30
CA LYS A 313 -14.26 5.48 20.60
C LYS A 313 -15.45 4.52 20.51
N SER A 314 -16.52 4.92 19.83
CA SER A 314 -17.71 4.08 19.57
C SER A 314 -17.34 2.77 18.87
N LEU A 315 -16.46 2.82 17.85
CA LEU A 315 -15.99 1.61 17.16
C LEU A 315 -15.18 0.70 18.09
N GLU A 316 -14.23 1.26 18.83
CA GLU A 316 -13.35 0.51 19.74
C GLU A 316 -14.15 -0.17 20.87
N GLU A 317 -15.13 0.53 21.43
CA GLU A 317 -16.06 -0.03 22.43
C GLU A 317 -16.93 -1.14 21.84
N ASN A 318 -17.51 -0.93 20.65
CA ASN A 318 -18.33 -1.95 19.98
C ASN A 318 -17.53 -3.22 19.65
N TYR A 319 -16.35 -3.04 19.07
CA TYR A 319 -15.44 -4.13 18.71
C TYR A 319 -15.02 -4.95 19.95
N SER A 320 -14.63 -4.25 21.02
CA SER A 320 -14.26 -4.88 22.29
C SER A 320 -15.43 -5.62 22.91
N ALA A 321 -16.62 -5.02 22.92
CA ALA A 321 -17.82 -5.64 23.46
C ALA A 321 -18.24 -6.88 22.67
N GLU A 322 -18.10 -6.89 21.34
CA GLU A 322 -18.38 -8.07 20.53
C GLU A 322 -17.41 -9.22 20.85
N GLY A 323 -16.12 -8.91 21.07
CA GLY A 323 -15.14 -9.88 21.56
C GLY A 323 -15.50 -10.48 22.91
N VAL A 324 -15.96 -9.65 23.85
CA VAL A 324 -16.40 -10.14 25.17
C VAL A 324 -17.68 -10.97 25.07
N LYS A 325 -18.62 -10.64 24.17
CA LYS A 325 -19.83 -11.46 23.92
C LYS A 325 -19.47 -12.85 23.37
N LEU A 326 -18.59 -12.90 22.37
CA LEU A 326 -18.05 -14.17 21.85
C LEU A 326 -17.44 -15.02 22.97
N LEU A 327 -16.68 -14.40 23.87
CA LEU A 327 -16.09 -15.09 25.01
C LEU A 327 -17.17 -15.67 25.93
N ILE A 328 -18.17 -14.88 26.30
CA ILE A 328 -19.29 -15.29 27.16
C ILE A 328 -20.09 -16.45 26.54
N GLU A 329 -20.23 -16.46 25.21
CA GLU A 329 -20.86 -17.55 24.46
C GLU A 329 -19.98 -18.82 24.36
N GLY A 330 -18.81 -18.82 25.00
CA GLY A 330 -17.90 -19.96 25.08
C GLY A 330 -16.94 -20.07 23.91
N VAL A 331 -16.78 -19.03 23.08
CA VAL A 331 -15.73 -19.01 22.05
C VAL A 331 -14.38 -18.82 22.74
N ALA A 332 -13.42 -19.67 22.41
CA ALA A 332 -12.11 -19.66 23.03
C ALA A 332 -11.40 -18.30 22.81
N ALA A 333 -10.86 -17.70 23.88
CA ALA A 333 -10.17 -16.41 23.80
C ALA A 333 -9.06 -16.36 22.71
N PRO A 334 -8.20 -17.39 22.52
CA PRO A 334 -7.23 -17.38 21.43
C PRO A 334 -7.86 -17.29 20.04
N LEU A 335 -9.04 -17.89 19.82
CA LEU A 335 -9.76 -17.85 18.55
C LEU A 335 -10.28 -16.44 18.26
N ILE A 336 -10.86 -15.79 19.27
CA ILE A 336 -11.35 -14.39 19.20
C ILE A 336 -10.20 -13.43 18.87
N GLU A 337 -9.07 -13.58 19.59
CA GLU A 337 -7.91 -12.73 19.43
C GLU A 337 -7.27 -12.86 18.04
N ASN A 338 -7.16 -14.10 17.55
CA ASN A 338 -6.64 -14.40 16.23
C ASN A 338 -7.58 -13.91 15.12
N ALA A 339 -8.90 -13.99 15.29
CA ALA A 339 -9.86 -13.43 14.33
C ALA A 339 -9.67 -11.90 14.19
N GLY A 340 -9.57 -11.18 15.30
CA GLY A 340 -9.30 -9.72 15.26
C GLY A 340 -7.97 -9.36 14.60
N LYS A 341 -6.91 -10.13 14.89
CA LYS A 341 -5.61 -9.96 14.25
C LYS A 341 -5.68 -10.21 12.74
N ARG A 342 -6.36 -11.29 12.33
CA ARG A 342 -6.54 -11.66 10.91
C ARG A 342 -7.45 -10.69 10.15
N LEU A 343 -8.29 -9.92 10.83
CA LEU A 343 -9.04 -8.81 10.27
C LEU A 343 -8.21 -7.51 10.14
N GLY A 344 -6.98 -7.48 10.63
CA GLY A 344 -6.09 -6.32 10.53
C GLY A 344 -6.42 -5.19 11.51
N PHE A 345 -7.09 -5.50 12.63
CA PHE A 345 -7.23 -4.54 13.73
C PHE A 345 -5.89 -4.40 14.49
N ILE A 346 -5.58 -3.18 14.93
CA ILE A 346 -4.34 -2.86 15.67
C ILE A 346 -4.27 -3.67 16.97
N ASP A 347 -5.38 -3.71 17.70
CA ASP A 347 -5.55 -4.53 18.89
C ASP A 347 -6.58 -5.62 18.61
N SER A 348 -6.31 -6.82 19.12
CA SER A 348 -7.30 -7.88 19.19
C SER A 348 -8.44 -7.54 20.18
N PRO A 349 -9.63 -8.18 20.10
CA PRO A 349 -10.83 -7.67 20.76
C PRO A 349 -10.75 -7.59 22.29
N LEU A 350 -10.24 -8.62 22.96
CA LEU A 350 -10.10 -8.65 24.43
C LEU A 350 -8.93 -7.79 24.89
N ALA A 351 -7.86 -7.70 24.10
CA ALA A 351 -6.77 -6.76 24.37
C ALA A 351 -7.25 -5.29 24.27
N SER A 352 -8.15 -5.00 23.32
CA SER A 352 -8.80 -3.69 23.19
C SER A 352 -9.73 -3.42 24.38
N ALA A 353 -10.48 -4.44 24.84
CA ALA A 353 -11.31 -4.35 26.03
C ALA A 353 -10.50 -4.00 27.29
N ASP A 354 -9.32 -4.59 27.46
CA ASP A 354 -8.42 -4.29 28.58
C ASP A 354 -7.87 -2.86 28.55
N LYS A 355 -7.67 -2.29 27.35
CA LYS A 355 -7.23 -0.89 27.19
C LYS A 355 -8.34 0.11 27.50
N LEU A 356 -9.58 -0.22 27.13
CA LEU A 356 -10.75 0.62 27.41
C LEU A 356 -11.23 0.51 28.86
N GLU A 357 -10.80 -0.54 29.56
CA GLU A 357 -11.33 -1.01 30.84
C GLU A 357 -12.76 -1.56 30.74
N LEU A 358 -13.00 -2.67 31.43
CA LEU A 358 -14.25 -3.42 31.33
C LEU A 358 -15.49 -2.58 31.69
N GLN A 359 -15.32 -1.60 32.58
CA GLN A 359 -16.39 -0.71 33.04
C GLN A 359 -16.94 0.17 31.90
N SER A 360 -16.10 0.59 30.96
CA SER A 360 -16.51 1.40 29.81
C SER A 360 -17.31 0.60 28.77
N LEU A 361 -17.24 -0.73 28.81
CA LEU A 361 -17.96 -1.61 27.89
C LEU A 361 -19.36 -1.99 28.37
N ILE A 362 -19.70 -1.74 29.64
CA ILE A 362 -21.00 -2.11 30.22
C ILE A 362 -22.19 -1.57 29.42
N PRO A 363 -22.18 -0.34 28.86
CA PRO A 363 -23.30 0.12 28.02
C PRO A 363 -23.50 -0.70 26.74
N HIS A 364 -22.47 -1.42 26.29
CA HIS A 364 -22.45 -2.19 25.03
C HIS A 364 -22.63 -3.70 25.25
N LEU A 365 -22.45 -4.16 26.48
CA LEU A 365 -22.70 -5.52 26.93
C LEU A 365 -24.05 -5.50 27.65
N ASP A 366 -25.08 -6.16 27.13
CA ASP A 366 -26.44 -6.10 27.70
C ASP A 366 -26.38 -6.35 29.21
N SER A 367 -26.51 -5.28 30.01
CA SER A 367 -26.21 -5.33 31.44
C SER A 367 -27.26 -6.13 32.22
N LYS A 368 -28.39 -6.45 31.58
CA LYS A 368 -29.42 -7.35 32.10
C LYS A 368 -29.06 -8.82 31.91
N ASP A 369 -28.08 -9.12 31.07
CA ASP A 369 -27.57 -10.47 30.91
C ASP A 369 -26.79 -10.89 32.18
N ALA A 370 -27.27 -11.96 32.81
CA ALA A 370 -26.67 -12.51 34.02
C ALA A 370 -25.22 -12.95 33.79
N ALA A 371 -24.88 -13.45 32.60
CA ALA A 371 -23.54 -13.92 32.27
C ALA A 371 -22.54 -12.76 32.13
N VAL A 372 -22.95 -11.67 31.46
CA VAL A 372 -22.19 -10.41 31.40
C VAL A 372 -21.90 -9.89 32.81
N SER A 373 -22.95 -9.78 33.61
CA SER A 373 -22.86 -9.31 34.99
C SER A 373 -21.96 -10.20 35.87
N ALA A 374 -22.02 -11.52 35.70
CA ALA A 374 -21.19 -12.47 36.42
C ALA A 374 -19.70 -12.37 36.04
N LEU A 375 -19.39 -12.21 34.75
CA LEU A 375 -18.03 -12.00 34.27
C LEU A 375 -17.42 -10.73 34.87
N ILE A 376 -18.14 -9.60 34.74
CA ILE A 376 -17.65 -8.30 35.24
C ILE A 376 -17.37 -8.35 36.74
N ARG A 377 -18.32 -8.85 37.54
CA ARG A 377 -18.14 -8.99 39.00
C ARG A 377 -16.97 -9.88 39.35
N SER A 378 -16.82 -11.00 38.65
CA SER A 378 -15.72 -11.94 38.92
C SER A 378 -14.37 -11.30 38.61
N MET A 379 -14.24 -10.65 37.45
CA MET A 379 -13.01 -9.94 37.05
C MET A 379 -12.65 -8.82 38.03
N GLN A 380 -13.64 -8.05 38.48
CA GLN A 380 -13.45 -7.00 39.49
C GLN A 380 -13.01 -7.57 40.85
N LYS A 381 -13.62 -8.68 41.29
CA LYS A 381 -13.30 -9.34 42.57
C LYS A 381 -11.83 -9.79 42.64
N ILE A 382 -11.26 -10.21 41.53
CA ILE A 382 -9.84 -10.61 41.44
C ILE A 382 -8.92 -9.49 40.95
N ASN A 383 -9.40 -8.23 40.95
CA ASN A 383 -8.68 -7.02 40.55
C ASN A 383 -8.04 -7.11 39.15
N ARG A 384 -8.79 -7.63 38.18
CA ARG A 384 -8.40 -7.68 36.76
C ARG A 384 -9.27 -6.73 35.95
N LYS A 385 -9.02 -5.42 36.08
CA LYS A 385 -9.85 -4.36 35.49
C LYS A 385 -9.42 -3.96 34.07
N GLY A 386 -8.22 -4.36 33.65
CA GLY A 386 -7.58 -3.96 32.41
C GLY A 386 -6.14 -3.48 32.65
N CYS A 387 -5.62 -2.72 31.69
CA CYS A 387 -4.24 -2.24 31.66
C CYS A 387 -3.84 -1.44 32.92
N SER A 388 -4.74 -0.63 33.49
CA SER A 388 -4.48 0.18 34.69
C SER A 388 -4.11 -0.64 35.92
N THR A 389 -4.57 -1.89 35.99
CA THR A 389 -4.26 -2.85 37.07
C THR A 389 -3.17 -3.85 36.67
N ASN A 390 -2.53 -3.65 35.52
CA ASN A 390 -1.63 -4.61 34.85
C ASN A 390 -2.25 -5.99 34.60
N LYS A 391 -3.58 -6.12 34.74
CA LYS A 391 -4.29 -7.40 34.69
C LYS A 391 -5.70 -7.18 34.15
N GLY A 392 -6.04 -7.91 33.10
CA GLY A 392 -7.37 -7.98 32.51
C GLY A 392 -7.60 -9.37 31.93
N PHE A 393 -8.12 -9.48 30.71
CA PHE A 393 -8.05 -10.72 29.93
C PHE A 393 -6.61 -11.16 29.65
N TYR A 394 -5.69 -10.20 29.58
CA TYR A 394 -4.25 -10.40 29.52
C TYR A 394 -3.54 -10.05 30.84
N ASP A 395 -2.36 -10.61 31.03
CA ASP A 395 -1.37 -10.07 31.96
C ASP A 395 -0.52 -8.99 31.26
N TYR A 396 -0.21 -7.90 31.96
CA TYR A 396 0.57 -6.78 31.45
C TYR A 396 1.77 -6.47 32.36
N LYS A 397 2.80 -5.89 31.77
CA LYS A 397 3.92 -5.27 32.50
C LYS A 397 4.39 -4.04 31.73
N ASP A 398 4.48 -2.90 32.40
CA ASP A 398 4.91 -1.63 31.79
C ASP A 398 4.11 -1.29 30.52
N ASN A 399 2.78 -1.46 30.58
CA ASN A 399 1.84 -1.32 29.45
C ASN A 399 2.08 -2.26 28.26
N LYS A 400 2.96 -3.26 28.38
CA LYS A 400 3.17 -4.30 27.37
C LYS A 400 2.32 -5.52 27.66
N LYS A 401 1.58 -5.97 26.64
CA LYS A 401 0.79 -7.21 26.65
C LYS A 401 1.72 -8.42 26.75
N LEU A 402 1.53 -9.27 27.76
CA LEU A 402 2.35 -10.46 27.97
C LEU A 402 1.68 -11.73 27.41
N LYS A 403 0.62 -12.19 28.06
CA LYS A 403 -0.08 -13.43 27.68
C LYS A 403 -1.55 -13.38 28.09
N LEU A 404 -2.38 -14.16 27.40
CA LEU A 404 -3.76 -14.41 27.83
C LEU A 404 -3.73 -15.05 29.23
N TRP A 405 -4.62 -14.59 30.10
CA TRP A 405 -4.72 -15.09 31.46
C TRP A 405 -5.22 -16.54 31.46
N HIS A 406 -4.42 -17.47 31.98
CA HIS A 406 -4.77 -18.89 31.98
C HIS A 406 -6.06 -19.21 32.75
N GLY A 407 -6.33 -18.49 33.85
CA GLY A 407 -7.54 -18.66 34.65
C GLY A 407 -8.82 -18.18 33.96
N LEU A 408 -8.72 -17.58 32.77
CA LEU A 408 -9.89 -17.19 31.99
C LEU A 408 -10.75 -18.41 31.60
N LYS A 409 -10.12 -19.57 31.39
CA LYS A 409 -10.82 -20.83 31.08
C LYS A 409 -11.62 -21.38 32.25
N ASP A 410 -11.16 -21.12 33.47
CA ASP A 410 -11.89 -21.54 34.68
C ASP A 410 -13.08 -20.60 34.93
N LEU A 411 -12.90 -19.32 34.59
CA LEU A 411 -13.95 -18.30 34.74
C LEU A 411 -15.04 -18.42 33.67
N ILE A 412 -14.64 -18.61 32.41
CA ILE A 412 -15.53 -18.87 31.29
C ILE A 412 -14.99 -20.09 30.53
N PRO A 413 -15.50 -21.29 30.86
CA PRO A 413 -15.14 -22.50 30.14
C PRO A 413 -15.50 -22.39 28.65
N PRO A 414 -14.57 -22.66 27.73
CA PRO A 414 -14.91 -22.68 26.32
C PRO A 414 -15.89 -23.82 26.02
N SER A 415 -16.81 -23.59 25.08
CA SER A 415 -17.73 -24.62 24.58
C SER A 415 -16.95 -25.80 23.99
N ASN A 416 -17.48 -27.02 24.16
CA ASN A 416 -16.92 -28.21 23.52
C ASN A 416 -16.91 -28.11 21.98
N LYS A 417 -17.87 -27.38 21.41
CA LYS A 417 -17.94 -27.11 19.97
C LYS A 417 -17.60 -25.65 19.70
N GLN A 418 -16.42 -25.44 19.10
CA GLN A 418 -15.96 -24.11 18.70
C GLN A 418 -16.45 -23.78 17.28
N PRO A 419 -16.75 -22.50 16.99
CA PRO A 419 -17.06 -22.06 15.63
C PRO A 419 -15.80 -22.03 14.75
N GLU A 420 -16.00 -22.03 13.44
CA GLU A 420 -14.93 -21.72 12.49
C GLU A 420 -14.44 -20.29 12.66
N ILE A 421 -13.14 -20.05 12.43
CA ILE A 421 -12.57 -18.71 12.58
C ILE A 421 -13.24 -17.68 11.67
N SER A 422 -13.66 -18.10 10.46
CA SER A 422 -14.36 -17.24 9.50
C SER A 422 -15.70 -16.72 10.03
N PHE A 423 -16.40 -17.48 10.88
CA PHE A 423 -17.62 -17.02 11.53
C PHE A 423 -17.31 -15.90 12.53
N VAL A 424 -16.24 -16.08 13.32
CA VAL A 424 -15.80 -15.08 14.31
C VAL A 424 -15.34 -13.79 13.61
N GLU A 425 -14.55 -13.92 12.54
CA GLU A 425 -14.12 -12.80 11.69
C GLU A 425 -15.31 -12.06 11.10
N GLN A 426 -16.27 -12.80 10.53
CA GLN A 426 -17.46 -12.21 9.93
C GLN A 426 -18.30 -11.46 10.97
N ARG A 427 -18.54 -12.05 12.14
CA ARG A 427 -19.33 -11.42 13.20
C ARG A 427 -18.68 -10.14 13.73
N LEU A 428 -17.36 -10.17 13.99
CA LEU A 428 -16.61 -9.00 14.44
C LEU A 428 -16.67 -7.87 13.39
N LEU A 429 -16.36 -8.19 12.13
CA LEU A 429 -16.33 -7.19 11.07
C LEU A 429 -17.72 -6.60 10.78
N PHE A 430 -18.75 -7.43 10.67
CA PHE A 430 -20.12 -6.95 10.46
C PHE A 430 -20.59 -6.04 11.60
N SER A 431 -20.31 -6.42 12.86
CA SER A 431 -20.63 -5.58 14.02
C SER A 431 -19.95 -4.21 13.92
N CYS A 432 -18.66 -4.17 13.57
CA CYS A 432 -17.92 -2.93 13.35
C CYS A 432 -18.48 -2.08 12.20
N ILE A 433 -18.80 -2.69 11.05
CA ILE A 433 -19.36 -1.99 9.89
C ILE A 433 -20.74 -1.40 10.25
N ASN A 434 -21.59 -2.15 10.94
CA ASN A 434 -22.89 -1.67 11.40
C ASN A 434 -22.76 -0.50 12.39
N ASN A 435 -21.83 -0.59 13.34
CA ASN A 435 -21.52 0.52 14.25
C ASN A 435 -21.06 1.77 13.48
N MET A 436 -20.28 1.61 12.42
CA MET A 436 -19.87 2.74 11.59
C MET A 436 -21.05 3.36 10.81
N LEU A 437 -21.97 2.56 10.29
CA LEU A 437 -23.21 3.07 9.70
C LEU A 437 -24.08 3.83 10.72
N TYR A 438 -24.15 3.32 11.95
CA TYR A 438 -24.81 4.02 13.06
C TYR A 438 -24.12 5.36 13.37
N ASN A 439 -22.78 5.36 13.49
CA ASN A 439 -22.01 6.58 13.74
C ASN A 439 -22.16 7.60 12.60
N TYR A 440 -22.23 7.15 11.35
CA TYR A 440 -22.50 8.00 10.19
C TYR A 440 -23.82 8.78 10.34
N THR A 441 -24.89 8.07 10.70
CA THR A 441 -26.23 8.65 10.82
C THR A 441 -26.42 9.48 12.10
N LYS A 442 -25.84 9.06 13.23
CA LYS A 442 -26.10 9.68 14.54
C LYS A 442 -25.06 10.68 15.00
N ILE A 443 -23.79 10.47 14.65
CA ILE A 443 -22.67 11.29 15.15
C ILE A 443 -22.13 12.19 14.04
N PHE A 444 -21.85 11.64 12.86
CA PHE A 444 -21.13 12.35 11.80
C PHE A 444 -21.99 13.43 11.10
N LYS A 445 -23.23 13.12 10.72
CA LYS A 445 -24.25 14.06 10.17
C LYS A 445 -23.84 14.97 9.00
N ASN A 446 -22.68 14.75 8.36
CA ASN A 446 -22.23 15.53 7.19
C ASN A 446 -22.72 14.97 5.84
N ASN A 447 -23.44 13.83 5.83
CA ASN A 447 -23.99 13.16 4.64
C ASN A 447 -22.99 12.89 3.48
N ASP A 448 -21.69 12.80 3.77
CA ASP A 448 -20.63 12.54 2.79
C ASP A 448 -20.01 11.15 3.04
N GLN A 449 -20.49 10.14 2.31
CA GLN A 449 -20.05 8.73 2.46
C GLN A 449 -18.55 8.58 2.15
N ASN A 450 -18.04 9.26 1.11
CA ASN A 450 -16.64 9.16 0.71
C ASN A 450 -15.69 9.76 1.77
N LEU A 451 -16.08 10.90 2.36
CA LEU A 451 -15.35 11.49 3.48
C LEU A 451 -15.39 10.58 4.71
N PHE A 452 -16.54 9.97 4.99
CA PHE A 452 -16.67 9.05 6.12
C PHE A 452 -15.83 7.78 5.94
N ASP A 453 -15.81 7.18 4.75
CA ASP A 453 -14.93 6.06 4.40
C ASP A 453 -13.47 6.42 4.62
N TYR A 454 -13.04 7.58 4.11
CA TYR A 454 -11.67 8.06 4.27
C TYR A 454 -11.29 8.24 5.75
N LEU A 455 -12.15 8.90 6.55
CA LEU A 455 -11.89 9.10 7.97
C LEU A 455 -11.93 7.79 8.77
N SER A 456 -12.80 6.85 8.37
CA SER A 456 -12.96 5.55 9.02
C SER A 456 -11.64 4.78 9.07
N ILE A 457 -10.96 4.71 7.92
CA ILE A 457 -9.72 3.93 7.78
C ILE A 457 -8.44 4.71 8.11
N THR A 458 -8.49 6.04 8.15
CA THR A 458 -7.31 6.87 8.45
C THR A 458 -7.28 7.42 9.87
N LYS A 459 -8.44 7.52 10.54
CA LYS A 459 -8.55 8.16 11.85
C LYS A 459 -9.45 7.45 12.86
N MET A 460 -10.29 6.49 12.46
CA MET A 460 -11.27 5.85 13.35
C MET A 460 -11.01 4.36 13.57
N SER A 461 -9.80 3.87 13.31
CA SER A 461 -9.36 2.49 13.62
C SER A 461 -10.02 1.36 12.82
N LEU A 462 -10.84 1.63 11.80
CA LEU A 462 -11.34 0.58 10.91
C LEU A 462 -10.18 0.05 10.03
N PRO A 463 -10.04 -1.27 9.81
CA PRO A 463 -8.94 -1.83 9.03
C PRO A 463 -8.87 -1.23 7.61
N THR A 464 -7.67 -0.84 7.19
CA THR A 464 -7.50 -0.02 5.97
C THR A 464 -7.93 -0.72 4.69
N TRP A 465 -7.71 -2.05 4.60
CA TRP A 465 -8.09 -2.88 3.46
C TRP A 465 -9.59 -2.86 3.15
N THR A 466 -10.43 -2.50 4.13
CA THR A 466 -11.89 -2.34 3.91
C THR A 466 -12.20 -1.19 2.95
N GLY A 467 -11.32 -0.19 2.86
CA GLY A 467 -11.60 1.06 2.14
C GLY A 467 -12.68 1.92 2.81
N GLY A 468 -13.14 1.59 4.01
CA GLY A 468 -14.25 2.25 4.69
C GLY A 468 -15.55 1.44 4.65
N PRO A 469 -16.51 1.72 5.54
CA PRO A 469 -17.73 0.93 5.66
C PRO A 469 -18.56 0.88 4.37
N PHE A 470 -18.71 2.00 3.66
CA PHE A 470 -19.54 2.04 2.44
C PHE A 470 -18.85 1.34 1.27
N SER A 471 -17.55 1.62 1.05
CA SER A 471 -16.73 0.94 0.05
C SER A 471 -16.72 -0.57 0.26
N TRP A 472 -16.57 -1.02 1.51
CA TRP A 472 -16.56 -2.44 1.86
C TRP A 472 -17.90 -3.11 1.56
N ILE A 473 -19.03 -2.53 1.99
CA ILE A 473 -20.38 -3.09 1.73
C ILE A 473 -20.62 -3.22 0.23
N LYS A 474 -20.27 -2.19 -0.55
CA LYS A 474 -20.43 -2.20 -2.00
C LYS A 474 -19.65 -3.35 -2.66
N ASN A 475 -18.40 -3.54 -2.26
CA ASN A 475 -17.55 -4.61 -2.79
C ASN A 475 -17.94 -6.00 -2.28
N PHE A 476 -18.51 -6.09 -1.07
CA PHE A 476 -19.03 -7.34 -0.52
C PHE A 476 -20.35 -7.79 -1.18
N ASN A 477 -21.09 -6.86 -1.80
CA ASN A 477 -22.47 -6.94 -2.28
C ASN A 477 -23.51 -6.54 -1.21
N VAL A 478 -24.20 -5.42 -1.45
CA VAL A 478 -25.21 -4.83 -0.55
C VAL A 478 -26.33 -5.81 -0.20
N LYS A 479 -26.84 -6.58 -1.17
CA LYS A 479 -27.92 -7.56 -0.93
C LYS A 479 -27.44 -8.69 -0.03
N LYS A 480 -26.24 -9.22 -0.29
CA LYS A 480 -25.62 -10.26 0.53
C LYS A 480 -25.33 -9.78 1.94
N PHE A 481 -24.84 -8.54 2.09
CA PHE A 481 -24.63 -7.90 3.38
C PHE A 481 -25.92 -7.83 4.21
N ASN A 482 -27.03 -7.41 3.60
CA ASN A 482 -28.33 -7.32 4.29
C ASN A 482 -28.85 -8.70 4.72
N ILE A 483 -28.72 -9.73 3.88
CA ILE A 483 -29.14 -11.10 4.22
C ILE A 483 -28.40 -11.61 5.47
N ILE A 484 -27.07 -11.47 5.48
CA ILE A 484 -26.25 -11.95 6.61
C ILE A 484 -26.54 -11.14 7.88
N ASN A 485 -26.78 -9.83 7.77
CA ASN A 485 -27.20 -9.03 8.91
C ASN A 485 -28.54 -9.49 9.49
N LYS A 486 -29.52 -9.88 8.67
CA LYS A 486 -30.79 -10.44 9.15
C LYS A 486 -30.63 -11.80 9.85
N GLU A 487 -29.64 -12.60 9.44
CA GLU A 487 -29.30 -13.85 10.11
C GLU A 487 -28.62 -13.60 11.48
N PHE A 488 -27.70 -12.64 11.54
CA PHE A 488 -27.12 -12.20 12.80
C PHE A 488 -28.13 -11.49 13.68
N GLU A 489 -29.08 -10.71 13.15
CA GLU A 489 -30.14 -10.08 13.94
C GLU A 489 -30.94 -11.13 14.73
N LYS A 490 -31.32 -12.23 14.06
CA LYS A 490 -32.08 -13.32 14.70
C LYS A 490 -31.29 -14.04 15.79
N SER A 491 -29.98 -14.23 15.59
CA SER A 491 -29.14 -15.04 16.48
C SER A 491 -28.37 -14.23 17.52
N GLN A 492 -28.14 -12.95 17.25
CA GLN A 492 -27.26 -12.05 18.00
C GLN A 492 -27.98 -10.79 18.48
N GLY A 493 -29.11 -10.41 17.89
CA GLY A 493 -29.94 -9.29 18.36
C GLY A 493 -29.74 -7.98 17.59
N SER A 494 -30.34 -6.91 18.12
CA SER A 494 -30.65 -5.67 17.40
C SER A 494 -29.46 -4.87 16.88
N ARG A 495 -28.23 -5.12 17.36
CA ARG A 495 -27.01 -4.46 16.86
C ARG A 495 -26.65 -4.82 15.42
N PHE A 496 -27.28 -5.85 14.86
CA PHE A 496 -27.17 -6.20 13.44
C PHE A 496 -28.31 -5.63 12.57
N ILE A 497 -29.21 -4.84 13.17
CA ILE A 497 -30.22 -4.09 12.42
C ILE A 497 -29.53 -2.92 11.72
N VAL A 498 -29.73 -2.82 10.41
CA VAL A 498 -29.22 -1.73 9.58
C VAL A 498 -30.38 -0.94 8.99
N ASP A 499 -30.26 0.38 8.92
CA ASP A 499 -31.25 1.24 8.28
C ASP A 499 -31.35 0.93 6.78
N GLN A 500 -32.52 0.46 6.35
CA GLN A 500 -32.77 0.10 4.96
C GLN A 500 -32.62 1.31 4.01
N LYS A 501 -33.00 2.52 4.44
CA LYS A 501 -32.83 3.73 3.63
C LYS A 501 -31.36 4.05 3.40
N LEU A 502 -30.52 3.79 4.40
CA LEU A 502 -29.07 3.97 4.27
C LEU A 502 -28.49 2.90 3.34
N LEU A 503 -28.92 1.65 3.43
CA LEU A 503 -28.49 0.58 2.52
C LEU A 503 -28.87 0.85 1.06
N ASP A 504 -30.07 1.37 0.83
CA ASP A 504 -30.55 1.71 -0.51
C ASP A 504 -29.74 2.88 -1.14
N SER A 505 -28.99 3.63 -0.33
CA SER A 505 -28.11 4.72 -0.77
C SER A 505 -26.68 4.29 -1.13
N ILE A 506 -26.33 3.00 -1.01
CA ILE A 506 -24.99 2.42 -1.27
C ILE A 506 -24.97 1.74 -2.64
#